data_AF-A0A1A8ASG4-F1
#
_entry.id   AF-A0A1A8ASG4-F1
#
_cell.length_a   1.000
_cell.length_b   1.000
_cell.length_c   1.000
_cell.angle_alpha   90.00
_cell.angle_beta   90.00
_cell.angle_gamma   90.00
#
_symmetry.space_group_name_H-M   'P 1'
#
loop_
_entity.id
_entity.type
_entity.pdbx_description
1 polymer ?
#
loop_
_entity_poly.entity_id
_entity_poly.type
_entity_poly.pdbx_seq_one_letter_code
_entity_poly.pdbx_strand_id
1 'polypeptide(L)'
;MAELVRIRKKKLQIPISSLRSMLKQLDEKEVDFEELKKNLNFTASLLEAVYLDGTRQCLESEDDLQQLQSDGVPSEVTDWLASTFTQRIRRPVRRSDEKPKFRSIVHAVQAGIFVERMFRRAYTAAMPDQPAEVVNCLRDVDRWNFDVFALNSASSDHALRTLVFELITRYELNSRFKIPISCMTEFLSALERGYCKHNNPYHNHIHAADVTQTLHCLLLRSGLVNWLTELEVMASLFAAAIHDFEHTGTTNNFH
;
A
#
# COMPACT_ATOMS: atom_id res chain seq x y z
N MET A 1 39.45 1.45 -12.41
CA MET A 1 39.37 0.26 -11.53
C MET A 1 37.92 -0.17 -11.47
N ALA A 2 37.58 -1.32 -12.05
CA ALA A 2 36.21 -1.77 -12.22
C ALA A 2 35.60 -2.23 -10.89
N GLU A 3 34.44 -1.68 -10.55
CA GLU A 3 33.66 -2.04 -9.37
C GLU A 3 33.04 -3.43 -9.58
N LEU A 4 33.64 -4.44 -8.94
CA LEU A 4 33.20 -5.84 -9.03
C LEU A 4 31.86 -6.02 -8.30
N VAL A 5 30.77 -6.08 -9.07
CA VAL A 5 29.44 -6.46 -8.59
C VAL A 5 29.49 -7.87 -7.98
N ARG A 6 29.27 -7.97 -6.67
CA ARG A 6 29.35 -9.23 -5.92
C ARG A 6 28.07 -10.05 -6.12
N ILE A 7 28.01 -10.81 -7.22
CA ILE A 7 26.86 -11.69 -7.53
C ILE A 7 26.83 -12.89 -6.57
N ARG A 8 25.70 -13.12 -5.88
CA ARG A 8 25.53 -14.25 -4.95
C ARG A 8 25.66 -15.59 -5.71
N LYS A 9 26.55 -16.50 -5.25
CA LYS A 9 26.85 -17.82 -5.85
C LYS A 9 25.63 -18.64 -6.30
N LYS A 10 24.51 -18.59 -5.57
CA LYS A 10 23.28 -19.35 -5.91
C LYS A 10 22.59 -18.86 -7.20
N LYS A 11 22.72 -17.58 -7.57
CA LYS A 11 22.09 -17.02 -8.78
C LYS A 11 22.83 -17.42 -10.07
N LEU A 12 24.09 -17.85 -9.97
CA LEU A 12 24.90 -18.26 -11.11
C LEU A 12 24.78 -19.75 -11.43
N GLN A 13 24.23 -20.56 -10.52
CA GLN A 13 24.19 -22.01 -10.66
C GLN A 13 23.31 -22.47 -11.82
N ILE A 14 22.13 -21.86 -11.99
CA ILE A 14 21.21 -22.16 -13.10
C ILE A 14 21.82 -21.73 -14.44
N PRO A 15 22.30 -20.47 -14.62
CA PRO A 15 22.98 -20.06 -15.85
C PRO A 15 24.18 -20.96 -16.20
N ILE A 16 25.02 -21.32 -15.23
CA ILE A 16 26.17 -22.20 -15.45
C ILE A 16 25.73 -23.60 -15.91
N SER A 17 24.68 -24.16 -15.30
CA SER A 17 24.15 -25.47 -15.71
C SER A 17 23.56 -25.43 -17.12
N SER A 18 22.84 -24.36 -17.47
CA SER A 18 22.28 -24.16 -18.82
C SER A 18 23.38 -23.98 -19.86
N LEU A 19 24.43 -23.19 -19.59
CA LEU A 19 25.57 -23.02 -20.49
C LEU A 19 26.33 -24.33 -20.72
N ARG A 20 26.52 -25.14 -19.67
CA ARG A 20 27.15 -26.47 -19.79
C ARG A 20 26.28 -27.45 -20.59
N SER A 21 24.96 -27.36 -20.44
CA SER A 21 24.02 -28.17 -21.22
C SER A 21 24.05 -27.79 -22.70
N MET A 22 24.10 -26.49 -23.03
CA MET A 22 24.22 -26.01 -24.41
C MET A 22 25.53 -26.46 -25.06
N LEU A 23 26.65 -26.38 -24.33
CA LEU A 23 27.95 -26.88 -24.81
C LEU A 23 27.91 -28.38 -25.11
N LYS A 24 27.29 -29.18 -24.23
CA LYS A 24 27.14 -30.62 -24.44
C LYS A 24 26.29 -30.94 -25.69
N GLN A 25 25.20 -30.20 -25.91
CA GLN A 25 24.34 -30.38 -27.08
C GLN A 25 25.02 -29.96 -28.39
N LEU A 26 25.91 -28.96 -28.35
CA LEU A 26 26.78 -28.59 -29.46
C LEU A 26 27.79 -29.70 -29.81
N ASP A 27 28.39 -30.33 -28.80
CA ASP A 27 29.35 -31.44 -28.98
C ASP A 27 28.67 -32.69 -29.57
N GLU A 28 27.41 -32.95 -29.20
CA GLU A 28 26.61 -34.09 -29.66
C GLU A 28 25.98 -33.88 -31.06
N LYS A 29 26.15 -32.70 -31.69
CA LYS A 29 25.55 -32.29 -32.99
C LYS A 29 24.03 -32.37 -33.06
N GLU A 30 23.36 -32.37 -31.90
CA GLU A 30 21.89 -32.53 -31.78
C GLU A 30 21.13 -31.22 -32.05
N VAL A 31 21.82 -30.10 -32.32
CA VAL A 31 21.20 -28.76 -32.42
C VAL A 31 21.72 -28.01 -33.64
N ASP A 32 20.80 -27.38 -34.38
CA ASP A 32 21.13 -26.46 -35.47
C ASP A 32 21.91 -25.24 -34.94
N PHE A 33 23.12 -25.07 -35.46
CA PHE A 33 24.05 -24.02 -35.05
C PHE A 33 23.48 -22.62 -35.31
N GLU A 34 22.75 -22.42 -36.41
CA GLU A 34 22.15 -21.12 -36.73
C GLU A 34 21.00 -20.77 -35.79
N GLU A 35 20.19 -21.76 -35.41
CA GLU A 35 19.11 -21.57 -34.44
C GLU A 35 19.66 -21.27 -33.04
N LEU A 36 20.71 -21.96 -32.60
CA LEU A 36 21.35 -21.69 -31.32
C LEU A 36 21.96 -20.28 -31.27
N LYS A 37 22.64 -19.86 -32.35
CA LYS A 37 23.22 -18.52 -32.48
C LYS A 37 22.14 -17.44 -32.44
N LYS A 38 21.00 -17.66 -33.11
CA LYS A 38 19.85 -16.74 -33.07
C LYS A 38 19.26 -16.64 -31.67
N ASN A 39 19.08 -17.76 -30.98
CA ASN A 39 18.52 -17.81 -29.64
C ASN A 39 19.44 -17.15 -28.60
N LEU A 40 20.76 -17.33 -28.72
CA LEU A 40 21.74 -16.67 -27.88
C LEU A 40 21.75 -15.16 -28.08
N ASN A 41 21.72 -14.68 -29.33
CA ASN A 41 21.62 -13.26 -29.63
C ASN A 41 20.31 -12.66 -29.07
N PHE A 42 19.18 -13.34 -29.28
CA PHE A 42 17.89 -12.89 -28.74
C PHE A 42 17.89 -12.82 -27.20
N THR A 43 18.46 -13.84 -26.55
CA THR A 43 18.57 -13.88 -25.08
C THR A 43 19.50 -12.77 -24.56
N ALA A 44 20.61 -12.49 -25.25
CA ALA A 44 21.49 -11.38 -24.92
C ALA A 44 20.78 -10.04 -25.05
N SER A 45 20.07 -9.80 -26.16
CA SER A 45 19.29 -8.57 -26.36
C SER A 45 18.17 -8.41 -25.32
N LEU A 46 17.49 -9.51 -24.94
CA LEU A 46 16.47 -9.47 -23.89
C LEU A 46 17.08 -9.16 -22.51
N LEU A 47 18.22 -9.77 -22.17
CA LEU A 47 18.92 -9.50 -20.92
C LEU A 47 19.48 -8.08 -20.87
N GLU A 48 19.98 -7.56 -22.00
CA GLU A 48 20.39 -6.16 -22.15
C GLU A 48 19.21 -5.21 -21.97
N ALA A 49 18.06 -5.50 -22.60
CA ALA A 49 16.84 -4.72 -22.43
C ALA A 49 16.35 -4.71 -20.98
N VAL A 50 16.34 -5.87 -20.31
CA VAL A 50 15.96 -5.98 -18.88
C VAL A 50 16.98 -5.33 -17.96
N TYR A 51 18.27 -5.38 -18.30
CA TYR A 51 19.32 -4.69 -17.54
C TYR A 51 19.20 -3.17 -17.69
N LEU A 52 18.99 -2.69 -18.91
CA LEU A 52 18.76 -1.28 -19.19
C LEU A 52 17.48 -0.81 -18.50
N ASP A 53 16.35 -1.52 -18.62
CA ASP A 53 15.10 -1.21 -17.94
C ASP A 53 15.25 -1.20 -16.41
N GLY A 54 15.97 -2.18 -15.84
CA GLY A 54 16.29 -2.21 -14.41
C GLY A 54 17.20 -1.08 -13.93
N THR A 55 18.00 -0.49 -14.83
CA THR A 55 18.89 0.65 -14.54
C THR A 55 18.18 1.99 -14.82
N ARG A 56 17.29 2.01 -15.82
CA ARG A 56 16.40 3.11 -16.22
C ARG A 56 15.31 3.37 -15.20
N GLN A 57 14.65 2.34 -14.67
CA GLN A 57 13.82 2.45 -13.47
C GLN A 57 14.59 2.95 -12.23
N CYS A 58 15.93 3.05 -12.28
CA CYS A 58 16.70 3.74 -11.25
C CYS A 58 17.23 5.13 -11.53
N LEU A 59 17.01 5.65 -12.73
CA LEU A 59 17.43 6.98 -13.13
C LEU A 59 16.27 7.82 -13.71
N GLU A 60 15.24 7.20 -14.28
CA GLU A 60 14.17 7.87 -15.05
C GLU A 60 12.91 8.19 -14.23
N SER A 61 12.74 7.65 -13.01
CA SER A 61 11.60 8.01 -12.16
C SER A 61 11.60 9.46 -11.67
N GLU A 62 12.66 10.23 -11.94
CA GLU A 62 12.81 11.62 -11.49
C GLU A 62 12.74 12.63 -12.65
N ASP A 63 12.68 12.22 -13.93
CA ASP A 63 12.90 13.14 -15.07
C ASP A 63 11.87 13.08 -16.21
N ASP A 64 11.00 12.06 -16.28
CA ASP A 64 10.04 11.91 -17.39
C ASP A 64 8.84 12.89 -17.33
N LEU A 65 8.62 13.59 -16.22
CA LEU A 65 7.58 14.63 -16.14
C LEU A 65 8.04 15.97 -16.76
N GLN A 66 9.34 16.22 -16.91
CA GLN A 66 9.85 17.45 -17.52
C GLN A 66 9.83 17.41 -19.06
N GLN A 67 9.76 16.21 -19.65
CA GLN A 67 9.79 16.02 -21.11
C GLN A 67 8.41 15.85 -21.75
N LEU A 68 7.35 15.74 -20.96
CA LEU A 68 5.97 15.78 -21.46
C LEU A 68 5.55 17.24 -21.69
N GLN A 69 6.08 17.86 -22.74
CA GLN A 69 5.38 18.98 -23.38
C GLN A 69 4.14 18.40 -24.09
N SER A 70 3.11 18.11 -23.29
CA SER A 70 1.76 17.93 -23.80
C SER A 70 1.29 19.31 -24.25
N ASP A 71 1.11 19.50 -25.56
CA ASP A 71 0.61 20.71 -26.25
C ASP A 71 -0.77 21.23 -25.75
N GLY A 72 -1.26 20.76 -24.60
CA GLY A 72 -2.54 21.15 -24.00
C GLY A 72 -2.58 21.27 -22.47
N VAL A 73 -1.45 21.16 -21.75
CA VAL A 73 -1.44 21.33 -20.27
C VAL A 73 -0.78 22.67 -19.91
N PRO A 74 -1.47 23.57 -19.17
CA PRO A 74 -0.88 24.82 -18.72
C PRO A 74 0.38 24.61 -17.89
N SER A 75 1.38 25.48 -18.07
CA SER A 75 2.66 25.36 -17.35
C SER A 75 2.48 25.39 -15.83
N GLU A 76 1.47 26.09 -15.31
CA GLU A 76 1.19 26.11 -13.87
C GLU A 76 0.85 24.71 -13.32
N VAL A 77 0.17 23.88 -14.12
CA VAL A 77 -0.19 22.51 -13.73
C VAL A 77 1.05 21.62 -13.74
N THR A 78 1.91 21.74 -14.76
CA THR A 78 3.16 20.98 -14.85
C THR A 78 4.12 21.35 -13.71
N ASP A 79 4.27 22.64 -13.43
CA ASP A 79 5.11 23.13 -12.32
C ASP A 79 4.56 22.71 -10.96
N TRP A 80 3.24 22.71 -10.79
CA TRP A 80 2.58 22.21 -9.57
C TRP A 80 2.78 20.69 -9.40
N LEU A 81 2.66 19.91 -10.47
CA LEU A 81 2.88 18.45 -10.44
C LEU A 81 4.33 18.12 -10.08
N ALA A 82 5.30 18.82 -10.68
CA ALA A 82 6.70 18.66 -10.37
C ALA A 82 6.97 19.01 -8.89
N SER A 83 6.55 20.20 -8.45
CA SER A 83 6.79 20.63 -7.07
C SER A 83 6.11 19.75 -6.01
N THR A 84 4.98 19.10 -6.32
CA THR A 84 4.21 18.28 -5.38
C THR A 84 4.65 16.81 -5.37
N PHE A 85 4.90 16.22 -6.53
CA PHE A 85 5.08 14.77 -6.65
C PHE A 85 6.51 14.32 -6.99
N THR A 86 7.41 15.21 -7.42
CA THR A 86 8.79 14.82 -7.85
C THR A 86 9.87 15.08 -6.80
N GLN A 87 9.58 14.91 -5.51
CA GLN A 87 10.62 14.92 -4.46
C GLN A 87 11.35 13.58 -4.35
N ARG A 88 12.69 13.65 -4.36
CA ARG A 88 13.68 12.55 -4.28
C ARG A 88 13.25 11.39 -3.38
N ILE A 89 12.85 10.28 -3.99
CA ILE A 89 12.56 9.04 -3.28
C ILE A 89 13.87 8.40 -2.80
N ARG A 90 14.16 8.48 -1.49
CA ARG A 90 15.16 7.59 -0.88
C ARG A 90 14.67 6.15 -0.97
N ARG A 91 15.31 5.38 -1.85
CA ARG A 91 14.99 3.98 -2.11
C ARG A 91 15.03 3.12 -0.83
N PRO A 92 13.95 2.41 -0.48
CA PRO A 92 14.07 1.31 0.48
C PRO A 92 14.87 0.17 -0.14
N VAL A 93 15.75 -0.43 0.68
CA VAL A 93 16.56 -1.59 0.29
C VAL A 93 15.65 -2.75 -0.10
N ARG A 94 15.76 -3.24 -1.35
CA ARG A 94 15.07 -4.44 -1.86
C ARG A 94 15.25 -5.61 -0.88
N ARG A 95 14.17 -6.03 -0.21
CA ARG A 95 14.11 -7.36 0.43
C ARG A 95 13.99 -8.41 -0.68
N SER A 96 14.80 -9.45 -0.59
CA SER A 96 14.81 -10.54 -1.57
C SER A 96 13.53 -11.35 -1.53
N ASP A 97 12.95 -11.66 -2.69
CA ASP A 97 11.89 -12.68 -2.86
C ASP A 97 12.35 -14.00 -2.23
N GLU A 98 11.87 -14.28 -1.02
CA GLU A 98 11.97 -15.60 -0.41
C GLU A 98 10.67 -16.36 -0.71
N LYS A 99 10.82 -17.63 -1.14
CA LYS A 99 9.70 -18.56 -1.34
C LYS A 99 8.80 -18.58 -0.09
N PRO A 100 7.47 -18.67 -0.26
CA PRO A 100 6.54 -18.64 0.87
C PRO A 100 6.86 -19.81 1.83
N LYS A 101 7.26 -19.48 3.06
CA LYS A 101 7.57 -20.46 4.10
C LYS A 101 6.25 -21.05 4.63
N PHE A 102 6.29 -22.26 5.20
CA PHE A 102 5.12 -22.92 5.82
C PHE A 102 4.32 -22.01 6.79
N ARG A 103 5.01 -21.10 7.48
CA ARG A 103 4.39 -20.05 8.30
C ARG A 103 3.44 -19.13 7.51
N SER A 104 3.79 -18.74 6.28
CA SER A 104 2.94 -17.93 5.40
C SER A 104 1.67 -18.66 4.96
N ILE A 105 1.75 -19.99 4.78
CA ILE A 105 0.57 -20.84 4.50
C ILE A 105 -0.34 -20.89 5.73
N VAL A 106 0.24 -21.06 6.93
CA VAL A 106 -0.54 -21.02 8.19
C VAL A 106 -1.20 -19.66 8.39
N HIS A 107 -0.49 -18.55 8.13
CA HIS A 107 -1.06 -17.21 8.20
C HIS A 107 -2.19 -17.00 7.19
N ALA A 108 -2.06 -17.47 5.95
CA ALA A 108 -3.12 -17.39 4.95
C ALA A 108 -4.37 -18.19 5.36
N VAL A 109 -4.19 -19.38 5.95
CA VAL A 109 -5.30 -20.19 6.48
C VAL A 109 -5.96 -19.51 7.69
N GLN A 110 -5.16 -18.94 8.60
CA GLN A 110 -5.67 -18.19 9.76
C GLN A 110 -6.41 -16.92 9.32
N ALA A 111 -5.89 -16.21 8.33
CA ALA A 111 -6.53 -15.04 7.74
C ALA A 111 -7.84 -15.40 7.04
N GLY A 112 -7.90 -16.53 6.32
CA GLY A 112 -9.13 -17.05 5.74
C GLY A 112 -10.21 -17.35 6.79
N ILE A 113 -9.84 -17.97 7.92
CA ILE A 113 -10.76 -18.21 9.06
C ILE A 113 -11.19 -16.90 9.73
N PHE A 114 -10.28 -15.94 9.84
CA PHE A 114 -10.57 -14.62 10.40
C PHE A 114 -11.55 -13.84 9.53
N VAL A 115 -11.35 -13.82 8.21
CA VAL A 115 -12.27 -13.18 7.27
C VAL A 115 -13.63 -13.85 7.27
N GLU A 116 -13.69 -15.20 7.33
CA GLU A 116 -14.96 -15.91 7.48
C GLU A 116 -15.67 -15.53 8.79
N ARG A 117 -14.93 -15.34 9.90
CA ARG A 117 -15.49 -14.81 11.16
C ARG A 117 -15.96 -13.37 11.05
N MET A 118 -15.22 -12.49 10.38
CA MET A 118 -15.62 -11.11 10.13
C MET A 118 -16.96 -11.04 9.38
N PHE A 119 -17.10 -11.76 8.26
CA PHE A 119 -18.34 -11.78 7.48
C PHE A 119 -19.51 -12.40 8.27
N ARG A 120 -19.24 -13.36 9.16
CA ARG A 120 -20.27 -14.06 9.95
C ARG A 120 -20.71 -13.29 11.21
N ARG A 121 -19.90 -12.35 11.72
CA ARG A 121 -20.18 -11.56 12.95
C ARG A 121 -20.45 -10.07 12.74
N ALA A 122 -20.39 -9.56 11.50
CA ALA A 122 -20.58 -8.15 11.15
C ALA A 122 -21.95 -7.52 11.49
N TYR A 123 -22.75 -8.12 12.39
CA TYR A 123 -24.06 -7.59 12.79
C TYR A 123 -24.28 -7.43 14.30
N THR A 124 -23.32 -7.74 15.18
CA THR A 124 -23.61 -7.75 16.64
C THR A 124 -22.63 -7.00 17.55
N ALA A 125 -21.67 -6.25 17.01
CA ALA A 125 -20.71 -5.48 17.82
C ALA A 125 -20.67 -3.99 17.43
N ALA A 126 -21.81 -3.41 17.05
CA ALA A 126 -21.90 -1.96 16.94
C ALA A 126 -21.66 -1.33 18.31
N MET A 127 -21.04 -0.14 18.33
CA MET A 127 -21.01 0.73 19.49
C MET A 127 -22.39 0.79 20.17
N PRO A 128 -22.52 0.45 21.48
CA PRO A 128 -23.77 0.64 22.19
C PRO A 128 -24.23 2.11 22.07
N ASP A 129 -25.52 2.31 21.86
CA ASP A 129 -26.18 3.62 21.90
C ASP A 129 -25.77 4.65 20.83
N GLN A 130 -25.36 4.22 19.63
CA GLN A 130 -25.19 5.15 18.51
C GLN A 130 -26.54 5.67 17.98
N PRO A 131 -26.62 6.94 17.56
CA PRO A 131 -27.79 7.47 16.86
C PRO A 131 -28.11 6.63 15.62
N ALA A 132 -29.41 6.45 15.33
CA ALA A 132 -29.86 5.66 14.18
C ALA A 132 -29.28 6.17 12.84
N GLU A 133 -29.08 7.48 12.73
CA GLU A 133 -28.46 8.12 11.56
C GLU A 133 -27.02 7.66 11.34
N VAL A 134 -26.21 7.60 12.41
CA VAL A 134 -24.83 7.10 12.36
C VAL A 134 -24.81 5.65 11.91
N VAL A 135 -25.67 4.81 12.51
CA VAL A 135 -25.78 3.39 12.15
C VAL A 135 -26.15 3.24 10.67
N ASN A 136 -27.07 4.07 10.17
CA ASN A 136 -27.46 4.05 8.76
C ASN A 136 -26.31 4.41 7.82
N CYS A 137 -25.50 5.42 8.15
CA CYS A 137 -24.31 5.75 7.36
C CYS A 137 -23.29 4.59 7.36
N LEU A 138 -23.01 4.00 8.53
CA LEU A 138 -22.03 2.93 8.68
C LEU A 138 -22.40 1.63 7.96
N ARG A 139 -23.68 1.41 7.58
CA ARG A 139 -24.09 0.25 6.78
C ARG A 139 -23.35 0.15 5.45
N ASP A 140 -22.97 1.28 4.88
CA ASP A 140 -22.29 1.35 3.58
C ASP A 140 -20.78 1.57 3.71
N VAL A 141 -20.20 1.37 4.90
CA VAL A 141 -18.76 1.60 5.16
C VAL A 141 -17.82 0.73 4.32
N ASP A 142 -18.29 -0.37 3.73
CA ASP A 142 -17.50 -1.22 2.81
C ASP A 142 -17.54 -0.73 1.35
N ARG A 143 -18.37 0.27 1.06
CA ARG A 143 -18.58 0.76 -0.29
C ARG A 143 -17.65 1.93 -0.60
N TRP A 144 -17.20 1.97 -1.86
CA TRP A 144 -16.35 3.05 -2.37
C TRP A 144 -17.08 4.40 -2.44
N ASN A 145 -18.41 4.38 -2.57
CA ASN A 145 -19.25 5.57 -2.57
C ASN A 145 -19.78 5.91 -1.16
N PHE A 146 -19.06 5.50 -0.11
CA PHE A 146 -19.38 5.88 1.26
C PHE A 146 -19.30 7.39 1.41
N ASP A 147 -20.34 7.99 2.02
CA ASP A 147 -20.40 9.42 2.23
C ASP A 147 -19.88 9.78 3.62
N VAL A 148 -18.60 10.17 3.67
CA VAL A 148 -17.93 10.61 4.89
C VAL A 148 -18.52 11.90 5.46
N PHE A 149 -19.08 12.77 4.60
CA PHE A 149 -19.72 14.01 5.06
C PHE A 149 -21.06 13.71 5.73
N ALA A 150 -21.84 12.77 5.19
CA ALA A 150 -23.05 12.30 5.84
C ALA A 150 -22.75 11.67 7.20
N LEU A 151 -21.68 10.85 7.31
CA LEU A 151 -21.23 10.33 8.61
C LEU A 151 -20.85 11.48 9.55
N ASN A 152 -20.13 12.50 9.06
CA ASN A 152 -19.73 13.64 9.87
C ASN A 152 -20.93 14.39 10.45
N SER A 153 -21.94 14.69 9.62
CA SER A 153 -23.17 15.33 10.08
C SER A 153 -23.93 14.47 11.08
N ALA A 154 -24.11 13.17 10.79
CA ALA A 154 -24.83 12.24 11.67
C ALA A 154 -24.13 12.04 13.03
N SER A 155 -22.80 12.13 13.07
CA SER A 155 -22.00 11.93 14.28
C SER A 155 -21.73 13.23 15.07
N SER A 156 -22.31 14.37 14.67
CA SER A 156 -22.06 15.69 15.28
C SER A 156 -20.59 16.11 15.18
N ASP A 157 -20.04 16.12 13.96
CA ASP A 157 -18.66 16.50 13.65
C ASP A 157 -17.58 15.55 14.20
N HIS A 158 -17.93 14.27 14.28
CA HIS A 158 -17.08 13.24 14.88
C HIS A 158 -16.86 12.05 13.95
N ALA A 159 -16.72 12.30 12.64
CA ALA A 159 -16.55 11.26 11.63
C ALA A 159 -15.35 10.35 11.91
N LEU A 160 -14.19 10.91 12.29
CA LEU A 160 -12.95 10.16 12.45
C LEU A 160 -13.04 9.20 13.62
N ARG A 161 -13.43 9.67 14.82
CA ARG A 161 -13.55 8.80 15.98
C ARG A 161 -14.60 7.71 15.76
N THR A 162 -15.72 8.07 15.13
CA THR A 162 -16.85 7.16 14.91
C THR A 162 -16.44 6.04 13.96
N LEU A 163 -15.82 6.40 12.84
CA LEU A 163 -15.34 5.45 11.84
C LEU A 163 -14.21 4.56 12.38
N VAL A 164 -13.19 5.13 13.02
CA VAL A 164 -12.05 4.34 13.52
C VAL A 164 -12.49 3.36 14.59
N PHE A 165 -13.40 3.78 15.48
CA PHE A 165 -13.96 2.89 16.49
C PHE A 165 -14.73 1.73 15.84
N GLU A 166 -15.59 2.02 14.87
CA GLU A 166 -16.34 1.01 14.10
C GLU A 166 -15.38 0.01 13.46
N LEU A 167 -14.37 0.48 12.73
CA LEU A 167 -13.42 -0.40 12.03
C LEU A 167 -12.60 -1.25 13.01
N ILE A 168 -12.05 -0.66 14.07
CA ILE A 168 -11.28 -1.42 15.08
C ILE A 168 -12.14 -2.52 15.71
N THR A 169 -13.42 -2.23 15.98
CA THR A 169 -14.35 -3.19 16.57
C THR A 169 -14.72 -4.28 15.56
N ARG A 170 -14.97 -3.90 14.31
CA ARG A 170 -15.36 -4.80 13.22
C ARG A 170 -14.26 -5.79 12.83
N TYR A 171 -13.01 -5.37 12.91
CA TYR A 171 -11.84 -6.23 12.75
C TYR A 171 -11.48 -7.02 14.04
N GLU A 172 -12.30 -6.97 15.10
CA GLU A 172 -12.04 -7.57 16.42
C GLU A 172 -10.68 -7.15 17.05
N LEU A 173 -10.09 -6.02 16.63
CA LEU A 173 -8.73 -5.63 16.98
C LEU A 173 -8.61 -5.14 18.42
N ASN A 174 -9.64 -4.47 18.94
CA ASN A 174 -9.70 -4.07 20.35
C ASN A 174 -9.63 -5.29 21.28
N SER A 175 -10.40 -6.35 20.99
CA SER A 175 -10.36 -7.60 21.75
C SER A 175 -9.01 -8.29 21.58
N ARG A 176 -8.48 -8.31 20.35
CA ARG A 176 -7.23 -8.99 20.03
C ARG A 176 -6.02 -8.41 20.76
N PHE A 177 -5.90 -7.08 20.74
CA PHE A 177 -4.80 -6.35 21.37
C PHE A 177 -5.12 -5.90 22.80
N LYS A 178 -6.28 -6.30 23.34
CA LYS A 178 -6.74 -5.98 24.70
C LYS A 178 -6.76 -4.48 24.96
N ILE A 179 -7.23 -3.70 23.99
CA ILE A 179 -7.33 -2.25 24.05
C ILE A 179 -8.58 -1.88 24.87
N PRO A 180 -8.44 -1.22 26.03
CA PRO A 180 -9.59 -0.75 26.79
C PRO A 180 -10.42 0.26 25.99
N ILE A 181 -11.74 0.13 26.02
CA ILE A 181 -12.66 1.05 25.33
C ILE A 181 -12.44 2.50 25.76
N SER A 182 -12.18 2.73 27.06
CA SER A 182 -11.87 4.07 27.60
C SER A 182 -10.61 4.66 26.95
N CYS A 183 -9.53 3.90 26.91
CA CYS A 183 -8.27 4.32 26.29
C CYS A 183 -8.45 4.66 24.80
N MET A 184 -9.18 3.83 24.06
CA MET A 184 -9.48 4.10 22.65
C MET A 184 -10.34 5.37 22.48
N THR A 185 -11.37 5.56 23.31
CA THR A 185 -12.25 6.74 23.26
C THR A 185 -11.48 8.03 23.55
N GLU A 186 -10.63 8.02 24.57
CA GLU A 186 -9.78 9.15 24.95
C GLU A 186 -8.77 9.47 23.85
N PHE A 187 -8.11 8.44 23.30
CA PHE A 187 -7.17 8.59 22.20
C PHE A 187 -7.83 9.22 20.98
N LEU A 188 -8.97 8.68 20.51
CA LEU A 188 -9.67 9.18 19.33
C LEU A 188 -10.20 10.61 19.54
N SER A 189 -10.62 10.94 20.76
CA SER A 189 -11.02 12.30 21.12
C SER A 189 -9.83 13.28 21.07
N ALA A 190 -8.65 12.84 21.50
CA ALA A 190 -7.43 13.65 21.40
C ALA A 190 -6.95 13.80 19.95
N LEU A 191 -7.08 12.74 19.16
CA LEU A 191 -6.74 12.72 17.73
C LEU A 191 -7.56 13.76 16.96
N GLU A 192 -8.88 13.76 17.10
CA GLU A 192 -9.76 14.76 16.46
C GLU A 192 -9.42 16.18 16.88
N ARG A 193 -9.16 16.42 18.18
CA ARG A 193 -8.76 17.75 18.67
C ARG A 193 -7.48 18.26 17.99
N GLY A 194 -6.51 17.39 17.72
CA GLY A 194 -5.30 17.80 17.02
C GLY A 194 -5.54 18.15 15.55
N TYR A 195 -6.45 17.46 14.87
CA TYR A 195 -6.88 17.85 13.52
C TYR A 195 -7.60 19.21 13.49
N CYS A 196 -8.31 19.57 14.57
CA CYS A 196 -9.00 20.87 14.67
C CYS A 196 -8.07 22.04 15.03
N LYS A 197 -6.80 21.79 15.38
CA LYS A 197 -5.85 22.79 15.90
C LYS A 197 -5.67 24.01 14.99
N HIS A 198 -5.63 23.79 13.68
CA HIS A 198 -5.36 24.84 12.69
C HIS A 198 -6.60 25.23 11.87
N ASN A 199 -7.76 24.62 12.14
CA ASN A 199 -9.01 24.85 11.41
C ASN A 199 -8.85 24.75 9.88
N ASN A 200 -8.14 23.72 9.43
CA ASN A 200 -7.84 23.54 8.01
C ASN A 200 -9.11 23.22 7.20
N PRO A 201 -9.27 23.80 6.00
CA PRO A 201 -10.40 23.47 5.14
C PRO A 201 -10.35 22.04 4.57
N TYR A 202 -9.14 21.46 4.40
CA TYR A 202 -8.97 20.13 3.82
C TYR A 202 -8.28 19.13 4.77
N HIS A 203 -7.04 19.37 5.19
CA HIS A 203 -6.29 18.48 6.10
C HIS A 203 -6.85 18.53 7.54
N ASN A 204 -8.06 17.99 7.72
CA ASN A 204 -8.84 17.96 8.95
C ASN A 204 -9.31 16.53 9.26
N HIS A 205 -10.09 16.36 10.33
CA HIS A 205 -10.53 15.04 10.77
C HIS A 205 -11.46 14.34 9.75
N ILE A 206 -12.19 15.09 8.91
CA ILE A 206 -13.03 14.51 7.86
C ILE A 206 -12.14 13.86 6.79
N HIS A 207 -11.06 14.54 6.39
CA HIS A 207 -10.07 13.97 5.46
C HIS A 207 -9.40 12.71 6.03
N ALA A 208 -9.01 12.73 7.30
CA ALA A 208 -8.45 11.55 7.95
C ALA A 208 -9.44 10.37 8.00
N ALA A 209 -10.73 10.66 8.22
CA ALA A 209 -11.78 9.64 8.19
C ALA A 209 -11.93 9.06 6.77
N ASP A 210 -11.95 9.91 5.75
CA ASP A 210 -12.05 9.51 4.34
C ASP A 210 -10.88 8.60 3.92
N VAL A 211 -9.65 8.97 4.24
CA VAL A 211 -8.46 8.15 3.96
C VAL A 211 -8.51 6.81 4.69
N THR A 212 -8.97 6.80 5.94
CA THR A 212 -9.11 5.56 6.73
C THR A 212 -10.16 4.64 6.15
N GLN A 213 -11.32 5.17 5.74
CA GLN A 213 -12.40 4.40 5.12
C GLN A 213 -11.98 3.88 3.73
N THR A 214 -11.30 4.72 2.95
CA THR A 214 -10.76 4.34 1.63
C THR A 214 -9.76 3.21 1.76
N LEU A 215 -8.84 3.27 2.72
CA LEU A 215 -7.90 2.18 3.01
C LEU A 215 -8.66 0.89 3.38
N HIS A 216 -9.67 0.98 4.23
CA HIS A 216 -10.53 -0.17 4.57
C HIS A 216 -11.18 -0.78 3.32
N CYS A 217 -11.75 0.04 2.44
CA CYS A 217 -12.30 -0.41 1.15
C CYS A 217 -11.25 -1.08 0.27
N LEU A 218 -10.03 -0.54 0.19
CA LEU A 218 -8.94 -1.14 -0.57
C LEU A 218 -8.56 -2.50 0.00
N LEU A 219 -8.41 -2.62 1.32
CA LEU A 219 -8.08 -3.87 2.00
C LEU A 219 -9.12 -4.96 1.75
N LEU A 220 -10.40 -4.61 1.81
CA LEU A 220 -11.50 -5.54 1.55
C LEU A 220 -11.61 -5.92 0.07
N ARG A 221 -11.69 -4.93 -0.84
CA ARG A 221 -12.00 -5.17 -2.27
C ARG A 221 -10.87 -5.87 -3.02
N SER A 222 -9.62 -5.59 -2.64
CA SER A 222 -8.46 -6.28 -3.22
C SER A 222 -8.23 -7.67 -2.61
N GLY A 223 -8.90 -7.98 -1.49
CA GLY A 223 -8.62 -9.18 -0.71
C GLY A 223 -7.28 -9.13 0.04
N LEU A 224 -6.56 -8.00 0.04
CA LEU A 224 -5.29 -7.83 0.78
C LEU A 224 -5.43 -8.11 2.26
N VAL A 225 -6.61 -7.88 2.84
CA VAL A 225 -6.92 -8.24 4.23
C VAL A 225 -6.61 -9.71 4.56
N ASN A 226 -6.68 -10.62 3.56
CA ASN A 226 -6.36 -12.05 3.74
C ASN A 226 -4.85 -12.33 3.82
N TRP A 227 -4.02 -11.36 3.46
CA TRP A 227 -2.56 -11.51 3.39
C TRP A 227 -1.85 -10.74 4.51
N LEU A 228 -2.58 -9.88 5.22
CA LEU A 228 -2.08 -9.10 6.33
C LEU A 228 -2.37 -9.80 7.66
N THR A 229 -1.42 -9.71 8.58
CA THR A 229 -1.64 -10.04 9.99
C THR A 229 -2.54 -9.00 10.65
N GLU A 230 -3.18 -9.36 11.76
CA GLU A 230 -4.00 -8.43 12.56
C GLU A 230 -3.22 -7.18 12.98
N LEU A 231 -1.91 -7.32 13.22
CA LEU A 231 -1.03 -6.20 13.56
C LEU A 231 -0.79 -5.29 12.36
N GLU A 232 -0.62 -5.84 11.15
CA GLU A 232 -0.48 -5.05 9.93
C GLU A 232 -1.78 -4.33 9.59
N VAL A 233 -2.94 -4.98 9.71
CA VAL A 233 -4.25 -4.32 9.56
C VAL A 233 -4.40 -3.17 10.56
N MET A 234 -4.10 -3.41 11.84
CA MET A 234 -4.12 -2.36 12.86
C MET A 234 -3.18 -1.22 12.51
N ALA A 235 -1.93 -1.53 12.14
CA ALA A 235 -0.94 -0.52 11.80
C ALA A 235 -1.36 0.31 10.58
N SER A 236 -1.95 -0.31 9.56
CA SER A 236 -2.45 0.39 8.37
C SER A 236 -3.61 1.32 8.72
N LEU A 237 -4.62 0.85 9.46
CA LEU A 237 -5.75 1.69 9.89
C LEU A 237 -5.29 2.84 10.79
N PHE A 238 -4.41 2.55 11.74
CA PHE A 238 -3.83 3.55 12.63
C PHE A 238 -3.04 4.60 11.85
N ALA A 239 -2.17 4.18 10.93
CA ALA A 239 -1.39 5.08 10.08
C ALA A 239 -2.28 6.01 9.27
N ALA A 240 -3.34 5.48 8.62
CA ALA A 240 -4.31 6.29 7.89
C ALA A 240 -5.02 7.31 8.79
N ALA A 241 -5.42 6.92 9.99
CA ALA A 241 -6.11 7.81 10.92
C ALA A 241 -5.24 8.96 11.43
N ILE A 242 -3.91 8.77 11.55
CA ILE A 242 -3.01 9.77 12.14
C ILE A 242 -2.15 10.54 11.13
N HIS A 243 -2.21 10.23 9.84
CA HIS A 243 -1.19 10.65 8.87
C HIS A 243 -1.00 12.17 8.76
N ASP A 244 -2.07 12.94 8.98
CA ASP A 244 -2.09 14.41 8.91
C ASP A 244 -2.38 15.07 10.26
N PHE A 245 -2.12 14.37 11.37
CA PHE A 245 -2.33 14.91 12.71
C PHE A 245 -1.58 16.24 12.91
N GLU A 246 -2.30 17.27 13.35
CA GLU A 246 -1.80 18.65 13.51
C GLU A 246 -1.21 19.30 12.25
N HIS A 247 -1.65 18.89 11.05
CA HIS A 247 -1.24 19.54 9.82
C HIS A 247 -1.51 21.07 9.87
N THR A 248 -0.60 21.90 9.36
CA THR A 248 -0.71 23.39 9.45
C THR A 248 -1.51 24.03 8.32
N GLY A 249 -1.93 23.23 7.34
CA GLY A 249 -2.64 23.69 6.14
C GLY A 249 -1.72 24.25 5.05
N THR A 250 -0.41 24.12 5.23
CA THR A 250 0.62 24.57 4.29
C THR A 250 1.45 23.39 3.79
N THR A 251 2.01 23.50 2.58
CA THR A 251 2.84 22.42 2.01
C THR A 251 4.21 22.34 2.70
N ASN A 252 4.92 21.24 2.51
CA ASN A 252 6.28 21.08 3.03
C ASN A 252 7.24 22.17 2.54
N ASN A 253 7.05 22.72 1.34
CA ASN A 253 7.92 23.77 0.79
C ASN A 253 7.68 25.16 1.42
N PHE A 254 6.57 25.32 2.15
CA PHE A 254 6.31 26.55 2.90
C PHE A 254 7.14 26.61 4.20
N HIS A 255 7.47 25.46 4.78
CA HIS A 255 8.27 25.32 6.01
C HIS A 255 9.77 25.24 5.70
#